data_AF-A0A428SW17-F1
#
_entry.id   AF-A0A428SW17-F1
#
_cell.length_a   1.000
_cell.length_b   1.000
_cell.length_c   1.000
_cell.angle_alpha   90.00
_cell.angle_beta   90.00
_cell.angle_gamma   90.00
#
_symmetry.space_group_name_H-M   'P 1'
#
loop_
_entity.id
_entity.type
_entity.pdbx_description
1 polymer ?
#
loop_
_entity_poly.entity_id
_entity_poly.type
_entity_poly.pdbx_seq_one_letter_code
_entity_poly.pdbx_strand_id
1 'polypeptide(L)'
;MESTQNNAKETTTAQGHAESDDHETLVSDWFDRRFGPEEDERDGFKEWSRQDALKALRIEFWMCHPERDETDTPYNNPNFTVDADHPEYYMYTRLETLIHAHYDEIYDKIEAGTVQDAQNDDSDDEVGGWTGTETSLIRKTVDQLKDAAAAYRAGGYKKIDGRDAHYKELLPSHEEVMLCRFVDPYGMGHGTISHLIGFLRVGWMFSI
;
A
#
# COMPACT_ATOMS: atom_id res chain seq x y z
N MET A 1 51.75 -36.46 -6.12
CA MET A 1 52.15 -36.27 -4.70
C MET A 1 52.26 -34.76 -4.51
N GLU A 2 51.18 -34.17 -4.02
CA GLU A 2 51.08 -33.60 -2.64
C GLU A 2 51.67 -32.18 -2.60
N SER A 3 50.85 -31.13 -2.51
CA SER A 3 50.31 -30.53 -1.27
C SER A 3 51.44 -30.11 -0.33
N THR A 4 51.62 -28.86 0.09
CA THR A 4 50.81 -28.12 1.10
C THR A 4 51.46 -26.71 1.24
N GLN A 5 50.74 -25.60 1.00
CA GLN A 5 50.06 -24.70 1.95
C GLN A 5 50.94 -23.99 3.01
N ASN A 6 50.86 -22.64 3.03
CA ASN A 6 50.66 -21.73 4.19
C ASN A 6 51.39 -20.39 3.97
N ASN A 7 50.99 -19.20 4.45
CA ASN A 7 49.75 -18.59 4.96
C ASN A 7 50.21 -17.18 5.41
N ALA A 8 49.57 -16.07 5.01
CA ALA A 8 49.62 -14.80 5.75
C ALA A 8 48.57 -13.82 5.20
N LYS A 9 47.47 -13.71 5.96
CA LYS A 9 46.48 -12.63 5.92
C LYS A 9 47.12 -11.34 6.43
N GLU A 10 46.90 -10.22 5.73
CA GLU A 10 46.80 -8.91 6.36
C GLU A 10 45.43 -8.31 6.06
N THR A 11 44.79 -7.90 7.14
CA THR A 11 43.45 -7.36 7.26
C THR A 11 43.56 -5.84 7.25
N THR A 12 42.77 -5.13 6.46
CA THR A 12 42.44 -3.73 6.77
C THR A 12 41.00 -3.45 6.37
N THR A 13 40.20 -3.30 7.41
CA THR A 13 38.80 -2.86 7.41
C THR A 13 38.70 -1.44 6.86
N ALA A 14 37.87 -1.23 5.85
CA ALA A 14 37.31 0.07 5.51
C ALA A 14 35.80 0.00 5.74
N GLN A 15 35.40 0.47 6.91
CA GLN A 15 34.03 0.74 7.31
C GLN A 15 33.73 2.17 6.86
N GLY A 16 32.70 2.35 6.05
CA GLY A 16 32.22 3.65 5.60
C GLY A 16 30.75 3.53 5.21
N HIS A 17 29.90 4.17 6.01
CA HIS A 17 28.44 4.18 5.99
C HIS A 17 27.81 4.08 4.59
N ALA A 18 26.96 3.06 4.40
CA ALA A 18 25.69 3.26 3.75
C ALA A 18 24.68 3.52 4.88
N GLU A 19 24.23 4.76 5.02
CA GLU A 19 22.94 5.03 5.66
C GLU A 19 21.90 4.34 4.78
N SER A 20 21.44 3.17 5.23
CA SER A 20 20.34 2.46 4.58
C SER A 20 19.05 3.21 4.86
N ASP A 21 18.28 3.45 3.79
CA ASP A 21 16.87 3.79 3.82
C ASP A 21 16.07 2.66 4.49
N ASP A 22 16.26 2.49 5.80
CA ASP A 22 15.58 1.47 6.63
C ASP A 22 14.16 1.88 7.00
N HIS A 23 13.70 3.05 6.55
CA HIS A 23 12.35 3.53 6.83
C HIS A 23 11.29 2.89 5.91
N GLU A 24 11.62 2.62 4.65
CA GLU A 24 10.66 2.00 3.69
C GLU A 24 10.39 0.53 4.01
N THR A 25 11.40 -0.19 4.53
CA THR A 25 11.27 -1.61 4.91
C THR A 25 10.53 -1.77 6.23
N LEU A 26 10.70 -0.87 7.19
CA LEU A 26 10.02 -0.95 8.49
C LEU A 26 8.51 -0.67 8.40
N VAL A 27 8.08 0.26 7.53
CA VAL A 27 6.64 0.61 7.42
C VAL A 27 5.86 -0.48 6.67
N SER A 28 6.43 -1.04 5.60
CA SER A 28 5.81 -2.14 4.85
C SER A 28 5.82 -3.46 5.62
N ASP A 29 6.96 -3.83 6.26
CA ASP A 29 7.05 -5.05 7.09
C ASP A 29 6.16 -4.96 8.33
N TRP A 30 5.99 -3.76 8.91
CA TRP A 30 5.05 -3.54 10.02
C TRP A 30 3.60 -3.69 9.61
N PHE A 31 3.21 -3.18 8.44
CA PHE A 31 1.82 -3.27 7.96
C PHE A 31 1.43 -4.75 7.80
N ASP A 32 2.27 -5.53 7.12
CA ASP A 32 2.07 -6.99 6.95
C ASP A 32 2.11 -7.75 8.28
N ARG A 33 2.99 -7.35 9.22
CA ARG A 33 3.18 -8.05 10.50
C ARG A 33 2.13 -7.71 11.57
N ARG A 34 1.46 -6.57 11.49
CA ARG A 34 0.51 -6.10 12.51
C ARG A 34 -0.96 -6.18 12.09
N PHE A 35 -1.20 -6.08 10.79
CA PHE A 35 -2.54 -6.16 10.23
C PHE A 35 -2.75 -7.43 9.43
N GLY A 36 -1.70 -8.23 9.20
CA GLY A 36 -1.79 -9.51 8.50
C GLY A 36 -2.71 -10.46 9.24
N PRO A 37 -3.34 -11.41 8.52
CA PRO A 37 -4.10 -12.47 9.18
C PRO A 37 -3.19 -13.18 10.20
N GLU A 38 -3.72 -13.47 11.39
CA GLU A 38 -3.00 -14.30 12.37
C GLU A 38 -2.66 -15.65 11.72
N GLU A 39 -1.51 -16.25 12.07
CA GLU A 39 -1.01 -17.46 11.38
C GLU A 39 -2.00 -18.63 11.33
N ASP A 40 -2.98 -18.61 12.25
CA ASP A 40 -4.03 -19.60 12.45
C ASP A 40 -5.38 -19.22 11.77
N GLU A 41 -5.52 -18.01 11.20
CA GLU A 41 -6.71 -17.51 10.47
C GLU A 41 -6.43 -17.37 8.97
N ARG A 42 -5.59 -18.24 8.40
CA ARG A 42 -5.32 -18.28 6.94
C ARG A 42 -6.47 -18.85 6.11
N ASP A 43 -7.56 -19.27 6.73
CA ASP A 43 -8.78 -19.70 6.05
C ASP A 43 -9.73 -18.50 5.88
N GLY A 44 -9.38 -17.64 4.92
CA GLY A 44 -10.21 -16.52 4.47
C GLY A 44 -9.45 -15.22 4.35
N PHE A 45 -9.42 -14.62 3.15
CA PHE A 45 -8.97 -13.24 3.01
C PHE A 45 -9.91 -12.33 3.81
N LYS A 46 -9.44 -11.77 4.93
CA LYS A 46 -10.21 -10.79 5.69
C LYS A 46 -10.29 -9.49 4.91
N GLU A 47 -11.44 -9.25 4.32
CA GLU A 47 -11.78 -7.96 3.73
C GLU A 47 -11.96 -6.90 4.82
N TRP A 48 -11.46 -5.70 4.57
CA TRP A 48 -11.56 -4.60 5.51
C TRP A 48 -12.86 -3.84 5.32
N SER A 49 -13.52 -3.51 6.44
CA SER A 49 -14.63 -2.56 6.42
C SER A 49 -14.10 -1.12 6.27
N ARG A 50 -15.00 -0.19 5.91
CA ARG A 50 -14.68 1.26 5.92
C ARG A 50 -14.08 1.72 7.25
N GLN A 51 -14.59 1.19 8.37
CA GLN A 51 -14.11 1.53 9.71
C GLN A 51 -12.68 1.01 9.94
N ASP A 52 -12.37 -0.19 9.45
CA ASP A 52 -11.03 -0.77 9.55
C ASP A 52 -10.02 0.04 8.72
N ALA A 53 -10.37 0.40 7.49
CA ALA A 53 -9.55 1.23 6.61
C ALA A 53 -9.24 2.60 7.23
N LEU A 54 -10.27 3.29 7.74
CA LEU A 54 -10.09 4.60 8.40
C LEU A 54 -9.29 4.49 9.70
N LYS A 55 -9.45 3.40 10.45
CA LYS A 55 -8.67 3.15 11.66
C LYS A 55 -7.20 2.92 11.31
N ALA A 56 -6.90 2.12 10.29
CA ALA A 56 -5.54 1.88 9.82
C ALA A 56 -4.89 3.17 9.31
N LEU A 57 -5.61 3.99 8.53
CA LEU A 57 -5.14 5.30 8.06
C LEU A 57 -4.72 6.18 9.25
N ARG A 58 -5.59 6.32 10.26
CA ARG A 58 -5.26 7.08 11.47
C ARG A 58 -4.00 6.55 12.13
N ILE A 59 -3.92 5.24 12.37
CA ILE A 59 -2.77 4.63 13.04
C ILE A 59 -1.48 4.94 12.28
N GLU A 60 -1.49 4.81 10.96
CA GLU A 60 -0.29 4.99 10.14
C GLU A 60 0.22 6.44 10.19
N PHE A 61 -0.66 7.42 10.00
CA PHE A 61 -0.27 8.83 10.11
C PHE A 61 0.19 9.19 11.53
N TRP A 62 -0.54 8.76 12.55
CA TRP A 62 -0.11 8.96 13.93
C TRP A 62 1.27 8.37 14.20
N MET A 63 1.60 7.22 13.58
CA MET A 63 2.91 6.61 13.71
C MET A 63 4.02 7.39 13.00
N CYS A 64 3.73 8.05 11.88
CA CYS A 64 4.68 8.87 11.15
C CYS A 64 4.83 10.29 11.71
N HIS A 65 4.10 10.65 12.78
CA HIS A 65 4.23 11.98 13.37
C HIS A 65 5.63 12.20 13.99
N PRO A 66 6.36 13.26 13.62
CA PRO A 66 7.75 13.46 14.03
C PRO A 66 7.93 13.70 15.53
N GLU A 67 6.90 14.23 16.19
CA GLU A 67 6.93 14.49 17.65
C GLU A 67 6.33 13.33 18.47
N ARG A 68 6.08 12.18 17.85
CA ARG A 68 5.48 11.03 18.53
C ARG A 68 6.41 10.50 19.62
N ASP A 69 5.88 10.36 20.83
CA ASP A 69 6.55 9.60 21.88
C ASP A 69 6.56 8.11 21.50
N GLU A 70 7.74 7.49 21.41
CA GLU A 70 7.90 6.07 21.10
C GLU A 70 7.23 5.15 22.13
N THR A 71 6.98 5.66 23.34
CA THR A 71 6.32 4.92 24.42
C THR A 71 4.79 5.00 24.37
N ASP A 72 4.24 5.97 23.62
CA ASP A 72 2.82 5.99 23.33
C ASP A 72 2.47 4.88 22.34
N THR A 73 1.31 4.27 22.52
CA THR A 73 0.80 3.27 21.58
C THR A 73 -0.63 3.60 21.18
N PRO A 74 -1.04 3.27 19.94
CA PRO A 74 -2.41 3.50 19.47
C PRO A 74 -3.47 2.76 20.30
N TYR A 75 -3.06 1.73 21.06
CA TYR A 75 -3.96 0.92 21.90
C TYR A 75 -4.24 1.55 23.27
N ASN A 76 -3.34 2.41 23.76
CA ASN A 76 -3.51 3.08 25.06
C ASN A 76 -4.35 4.37 24.94
N ASN A 77 -4.50 4.89 23.73
CA ASN A 77 -5.31 6.08 23.46
C ASN A 77 -6.22 5.83 22.23
N PRO A 78 -7.38 5.18 22.38
CA PRO A 78 -8.26 4.86 21.23
C PRO A 78 -8.83 6.10 20.52
N ASN A 79 -8.62 7.29 21.06
CA ASN A 79 -9.09 8.58 20.52
C ASN A 79 -7.96 9.42 19.93
N PHE A 80 -6.81 8.83 19.60
CA PHE A 80 -5.74 9.59 18.95
C PHE A 80 -6.26 10.16 17.61
N THR A 81 -6.10 11.46 17.43
CA THR A 81 -6.52 12.23 16.26
C THR A 81 -5.32 12.57 15.41
N VAL A 82 -5.52 12.63 14.09
CA VAL A 82 -4.55 13.26 13.18
C VAL A 82 -5.06 14.68 12.99
N ASP A 83 -4.38 15.64 13.62
CA ASP A 83 -4.78 17.04 13.64
C ASP A 83 -4.06 17.85 12.56
N ALA A 84 -4.54 19.08 12.33
CA ALA A 84 -4.07 19.94 11.23
C ALA A 84 -2.61 20.40 11.36
N ASP A 85 -1.99 20.16 12.50
CA ASP A 85 -0.57 20.35 12.79
C ASP A 85 0.32 19.20 12.30
N HIS A 86 -0.25 18.06 11.92
CA HIS A 86 0.49 16.95 11.33
C HIS A 86 1.16 17.39 10.01
N PRO A 87 2.47 17.14 9.80
CA PRO A 87 3.18 17.57 8.58
C PRO A 87 2.50 17.11 7.28
N GLU A 88 2.03 15.85 7.28
CA GLU A 88 1.31 15.24 6.16
C GLU A 88 -0.23 15.30 6.28
N TYR A 89 -0.80 16.26 7.04
CA TYR A 89 -2.25 16.37 7.26
C TYR A 89 -3.05 16.46 5.94
N TYR A 90 -2.50 17.15 4.93
CA TYR A 90 -3.13 17.24 3.62
C TYR A 90 -3.27 15.85 2.95
N MET A 91 -2.22 15.03 3.01
CA MET A 91 -2.25 13.67 2.48
C MET A 91 -3.25 12.79 3.26
N TYR A 92 -3.27 12.91 4.59
CA TYR A 92 -4.24 12.22 5.45
C TYR A 92 -5.69 12.50 5.03
N THR A 93 -6.07 13.77 4.95
CA THR A 93 -7.45 14.17 4.57
C THR A 93 -7.79 13.76 3.14
N ARG A 94 -6.81 13.76 2.24
CA ARG A 94 -6.99 13.28 0.87
C ARG A 94 -7.25 11.78 0.82
N LEU A 95 -6.46 10.97 1.54
CA LEU A 95 -6.66 9.52 1.64
C LEU A 95 -7.98 9.17 2.32
N GLU A 96 -8.35 9.87 3.39
CA GLU A 96 -9.65 9.71 4.06
C GLU A 96 -10.81 9.92 3.07
N THR A 97 -10.72 10.97 2.24
CA THR A 97 -11.72 11.23 1.19
C THR A 97 -11.77 10.10 0.15
N LEU A 98 -10.63 9.57 -0.27
CA LEU A 98 -10.56 8.48 -1.25
C LEU A 98 -11.11 7.16 -0.68
N ILE A 99 -10.85 6.86 0.60
CA ILE A 99 -11.43 5.72 1.30
C ILE A 99 -12.95 5.83 1.32
N HIS A 100 -13.50 7.00 1.68
CA HIS A 100 -14.94 7.22 1.64
C HIS A 100 -15.52 6.98 0.25
N ALA A 101 -14.94 7.58 -0.78
CA ALA A 101 -15.39 7.41 -2.16
C ALA A 101 -15.33 5.94 -2.63
N HIS A 102 -14.29 5.20 -2.23
CA HIS A 102 -14.15 3.78 -2.54
C HIS A 102 -15.31 2.96 -1.96
N TYR A 103 -15.60 3.12 -0.66
CA TYR A 103 -16.67 2.37 -0.02
C TYR A 103 -18.07 2.87 -0.38
N ASP A 104 -18.24 4.15 -0.75
CA ASP A 104 -19.52 4.67 -1.26
C ASP A 104 -19.86 4.00 -2.59
N GLU A 105 -18.91 3.87 -3.52
CA GLU A 105 -19.12 3.15 -4.80
C GLU A 105 -19.49 1.67 -4.56
N ILE A 106 -18.89 1.04 -3.56
CA ILE A 106 -19.21 -0.32 -3.14
C ILE A 106 -20.66 -0.43 -2.65
N TYR A 107 -21.08 0.46 -1.74
CA TYR A 107 -22.43 0.42 -1.19
C TYR A 107 -23.49 0.74 -2.25
N ASP A 108 -23.21 1.68 -3.16
CA ASP A 108 -24.09 1.96 -4.31
C ASP A 108 -24.26 0.72 -5.19
N LYS A 109 -23.19 -0.05 -5.43
CA LYS A 109 -23.26 -1.30 -6.20
C LYS A 109 -24.08 -2.39 -5.51
N ILE A 110 -23.97 -2.49 -4.19
CA ILE A 110 -24.79 -3.41 -3.37
C ILE A 110 -26.26 -3.00 -3.44
N GLU A 111 -26.57 -1.72 -3.22
CA GLU A 111 -27.93 -1.20 -3.28
C GLU A 111 -28.55 -1.42 -4.68
N ALA A 112 -27.75 -1.27 -5.73
CA ALA A 112 -28.15 -1.58 -7.10
C ALA A 112 -28.31 -3.08 -7.40
N GLY A 113 -27.96 -3.97 -6.47
CA GLY A 113 -28.00 -5.42 -6.64
C GLY A 113 -26.99 -5.96 -7.65
N THR A 114 -25.95 -5.19 -7.94
CA THR A 114 -24.89 -5.56 -8.90
C THR A 114 -23.74 -6.34 -8.25
N VAL A 115 -23.66 -6.30 -6.91
CA VAL A 115 -22.73 -7.06 -6.07
C VAL A 115 -23.52 -7.56 -4.85
N GLN A 116 -23.21 -8.75 -4.34
CA GLN A 116 -23.83 -9.31 -3.13
C GLN A 116 -23.09 -8.85 -1.87
N ASP A 117 -23.85 -8.56 -0.81
CA ASP A 117 -23.32 -8.24 0.52
C ASP A 117 -22.99 -9.53 1.28
N ALA A 118 -21.70 -9.80 1.51
CA ALA A 118 -21.27 -10.98 2.28
C ALA A 118 -21.58 -10.91 3.78
N GLN A 119 -22.10 -9.79 4.32
CA GLN A 119 -22.42 -9.71 5.75
C GLN A 119 -23.68 -10.50 6.15
N ASN A 120 -24.46 -11.04 5.21
CA ASN A 120 -25.73 -11.71 5.47
C ASN A 120 -25.74 -13.22 5.15
N ASP A 121 -24.59 -13.84 4.92
CA ASP A 121 -24.57 -15.25 4.48
C ASP A 121 -24.44 -16.22 5.68
N ASP A 122 -25.60 -16.72 6.14
CA ASP A 122 -25.75 -17.87 7.04
C ASP A 122 -25.59 -19.21 6.28
N SER A 123 -25.04 -19.23 5.06
CA SER A 123 -24.87 -20.47 4.30
C SER A 123 -23.48 -21.10 4.51
N ASP A 124 -23.49 -22.38 4.88
CA ASP A 124 -22.32 -23.28 5.00
C ASP A 124 -21.62 -23.55 3.64
N ASP A 125 -21.88 -22.75 2.60
CA ASP A 125 -21.22 -22.85 1.30
C ASP A 125 -19.99 -21.92 1.29
N GLU A 126 -18.81 -22.52 1.47
CA GLU A 126 -17.48 -21.91 1.41
C GLU A 126 -17.15 -21.30 0.02
N VAL A 127 -17.92 -20.33 -0.49
CA VAL A 127 -17.47 -19.39 -1.55
C VAL A 127 -18.24 -18.07 -1.45
N GLY A 128 -18.23 -17.44 -0.27
CA GLY A 128 -18.82 -16.11 -0.03
C GLY A 128 -17.81 -14.96 0.03
N GLY A 129 -16.62 -15.10 -0.58
CA GLY A 129 -15.64 -14.00 -0.65
C GLY A 129 -16.08 -12.98 -1.68
N TRP A 130 -16.03 -11.67 -1.37
CA TRP A 130 -16.36 -10.68 -2.37
C TRP A 130 -15.35 -10.76 -3.50
N THR A 131 -15.84 -11.11 -4.68
CA THR A 131 -15.05 -11.00 -5.92
C THR A 131 -15.17 -9.58 -6.54
N GLY A 132 -15.73 -8.61 -5.79
CA GLY A 132 -16.14 -7.28 -6.25
C GLY A 132 -15.34 -6.08 -5.71
N THR A 133 -14.13 -6.27 -5.19
CA THR A 133 -13.29 -5.22 -4.56
C THR A 133 -12.69 -4.20 -5.55
N GLU A 134 -12.75 -4.45 -6.86
CA GLU A 134 -12.23 -3.50 -7.85
C GLU A 134 -13.24 -2.36 -8.13
N THR A 135 -13.11 -1.28 -7.34
CA THR A 135 -13.77 0.01 -7.61
C THR A 135 -13.19 0.69 -8.85
N SER A 136 -13.95 1.62 -9.41
CA SER A 136 -13.51 2.44 -10.53
C SER A 136 -12.20 3.16 -10.24
N LEU A 137 -11.98 3.56 -8.99
CA LEU A 137 -10.77 4.22 -8.52
C LEU A 137 -9.55 3.29 -8.55
N ILE A 138 -9.65 2.08 -7.99
CA ILE A 138 -8.54 1.10 -8.02
C ILE A 138 -8.22 0.69 -9.47
N ARG A 139 -9.25 0.43 -10.28
CA ARG A 139 -9.08 0.11 -11.70
C ARG A 139 -8.34 1.23 -12.44
N LYS A 140 -8.76 2.48 -12.25
CA LYS A 140 -8.13 3.66 -12.83
C LYS A 140 -6.65 3.76 -12.43
N THR A 141 -6.32 3.59 -11.14
CA THR A 141 -4.93 3.61 -10.64
C THR A 141 -4.10 2.53 -11.33
N VAL A 142 -4.61 1.30 -11.41
CA VAL A 142 -3.94 0.17 -12.07
C VAL A 142 -3.73 0.45 -13.56
N ASP A 143 -4.73 0.97 -14.26
CA ASP A 143 -4.63 1.28 -15.68
C ASP A 143 -3.61 2.41 -15.96
N GLN A 144 -3.58 3.45 -15.14
CA GLN A 144 -2.56 4.51 -15.22
C GLN A 144 -1.14 3.94 -15.00
N LEU A 145 -0.96 3.06 -14.02
CA LEU A 145 0.33 2.41 -13.76
C LEU A 145 0.75 1.47 -14.90
N LYS A 146 -0.19 0.72 -15.49
CA LYS A 146 0.08 -0.11 -16.68
C LYS A 146 0.50 0.75 -17.87
N ASP A 147 -0.15 1.89 -18.07
CA ASP A 147 0.18 2.85 -19.12
C ASP A 147 1.57 3.47 -18.91
N ALA A 148 1.89 3.87 -17.68
CA ALA A 148 3.22 4.33 -17.30
C ALA A 148 4.28 3.24 -17.53
N ALA A 149 4.00 1.99 -17.15
CA ALA A 149 4.90 0.85 -17.33
C ALA A 149 5.15 0.55 -18.81
N ALA A 150 4.11 0.65 -19.65
CA ALA A 150 4.24 0.50 -21.10
C ALA A 150 5.12 1.60 -21.70
N ALA A 151 4.89 2.86 -21.32
CA ALA A 151 5.72 4.00 -21.73
C ALA A 151 7.18 3.83 -21.31
N TYR A 152 7.41 3.40 -20.06
CA TYR A 152 8.74 3.13 -19.52
C TYR A 152 9.49 2.06 -20.32
N ARG A 153 8.81 0.95 -20.65
CA ARG A 153 9.38 -0.12 -21.51
C ARG A 153 9.69 0.35 -22.92
N ALA A 154 8.91 1.29 -23.46
CA ALA A 154 9.05 1.81 -24.82
C ALA A 154 10.11 2.93 -24.96
N GLY A 155 10.94 3.17 -23.93
CA GLY A 155 11.96 4.22 -23.95
C GLY A 155 11.59 5.49 -23.18
N GLY A 156 10.56 5.43 -22.33
CA GLY A 156 10.19 6.49 -21.38
C GLY A 156 9.04 7.39 -21.82
N TYR A 157 8.50 7.21 -23.03
CA TYR A 157 7.47 8.10 -23.59
C TYR A 157 6.32 7.32 -24.22
N LYS A 158 5.11 7.90 -24.16
CA LYS A 158 3.91 7.43 -24.85
C LYS A 158 3.24 8.60 -25.56
N LYS A 159 2.72 8.36 -26.76
CA LYS A 159 1.99 9.37 -27.53
C LYS A 159 0.54 9.45 -27.04
N ILE A 160 0.13 10.62 -26.55
CA ILE A 160 -1.22 10.90 -26.05
C ILE A 160 -1.69 12.20 -26.69
N ASP A 161 -2.85 12.19 -27.35
CA ASP A 161 -3.45 13.37 -27.99
C ASP A 161 -2.48 14.18 -28.88
N GLY A 162 -1.57 13.46 -29.56
CA GLY A 162 -0.58 14.07 -30.45
C GLY A 162 0.67 14.62 -29.78
N ARG A 163 0.77 14.62 -28.44
CA ARG A 163 2.00 14.95 -27.69
C ARG A 163 2.69 13.70 -27.15
N ASP A 164 4.02 13.74 -27.03
CA ASP A 164 4.78 12.73 -26.30
C ASP A 164 4.73 13.07 -24.81
N ALA A 165 4.13 12.18 -24.01
CA ALA A 165 4.08 12.28 -22.56
C ALA A 165 5.14 11.36 -21.96
N HIS A 166 5.96 11.89 -21.06
CA HIS A 166 6.93 11.09 -20.32
C HIS A 166 6.20 10.16 -19.34
N TYR A 167 6.72 8.95 -19.08
CA TYR A 167 6.02 7.95 -18.25
C TYR A 167 5.64 8.47 -16.85
N LYS A 168 6.45 9.38 -16.29
CA LYS A 168 6.17 10.02 -14.99
C LYS A 168 4.92 10.91 -15.01
N GLU A 169 4.55 11.48 -16.16
CA GLU A 169 3.31 12.26 -16.31
C GLU A 169 2.07 11.36 -16.35
N LEU A 170 2.24 10.06 -16.53
CA LEU A 170 1.15 9.08 -16.60
C LEU A 170 0.87 8.44 -15.25
N LEU A 171 1.74 8.66 -14.27
CA LEU A 171 1.58 8.10 -12.93
C LEU A 171 0.29 8.63 -12.30
N PRO A 172 -0.45 7.79 -11.57
CA PRO A 172 -1.50 8.26 -10.67
C PRO A 172 -0.90 9.18 -9.59
N SER A 173 -1.75 9.85 -8.84
CA SER A 173 -1.31 10.61 -7.66
C SER A 173 -0.75 9.68 -6.57
N HIS A 174 0.04 10.25 -5.66
CA HIS A 174 0.63 9.51 -4.55
C HIS A 174 -0.47 8.85 -3.69
N GLU A 175 -1.52 9.61 -3.38
CA GLU A 175 -2.64 9.18 -2.54
C GLU A 175 -3.48 8.09 -3.22
N GLU A 176 -3.61 8.13 -4.56
CA GLU A 176 -4.30 7.07 -5.32
C GLU A 176 -3.54 5.74 -5.28
N VAL A 177 -2.19 5.78 -5.23
CA VAL A 177 -1.36 4.58 -5.05
C VAL A 177 -1.49 4.07 -3.62
N MET A 178 -1.33 4.94 -2.63
CA MET A 178 -1.41 4.58 -1.21
C MET A 178 -2.77 4.02 -0.79
N LEU A 179 -3.87 4.45 -1.43
CA LEU A 179 -5.22 3.99 -1.12
C LEU A 179 -5.33 2.46 -1.00
N CYS A 180 -4.71 1.71 -1.92
CA CYS A 180 -4.85 0.26 -1.94
C CYS A 180 -4.29 -0.43 -0.69
N ARG A 181 -3.34 0.20 0.02
CA ARG A 181 -2.85 -0.29 1.32
C ARG A 181 -3.94 -0.29 2.40
N PHE A 182 -4.97 0.56 2.27
CA PHE A 182 -6.03 0.69 3.26
C PHE A 182 -7.33 -0.03 2.87
N VAL A 183 -7.61 -0.19 1.58
CA VAL A 183 -8.89 -0.77 1.12
C VAL A 183 -8.76 -2.18 0.57
N ASP A 184 -7.55 -2.59 0.19
CA ASP A 184 -7.26 -3.91 -0.38
C ASP A 184 -5.89 -4.45 0.08
N PRO A 185 -5.53 -4.37 1.38
CA PRO A 185 -4.15 -4.61 1.85
C PRO A 185 -3.56 -5.97 1.45
N TYR A 186 -4.42 -6.99 1.38
CA TYR A 186 -4.02 -8.37 1.02
C TYR A 186 -4.52 -8.81 -0.34
N GLY A 187 -5.25 -7.95 -1.05
CA GLY A 187 -5.87 -8.35 -2.31
C GLY A 187 -4.98 -8.17 -3.53
N MET A 188 -5.52 -8.62 -4.64
CA MET A 188 -4.85 -8.62 -5.93
C MET A 188 -4.55 -7.20 -6.43
N GLY A 189 -5.37 -6.22 -6.05
CA GLY A 189 -5.19 -4.82 -6.42
C GLY A 189 -3.91 -4.25 -5.81
N HIS A 190 -3.72 -4.44 -4.49
CA HIS A 190 -2.48 -4.06 -3.81
C HIS A 190 -1.27 -4.77 -4.43
N GLY A 191 -1.30 -6.10 -4.59
CA GLY A 191 -0.18 -6.84 -5.20
C GLY A 191 0.18 -6.37 -6.61
N THR A 192 -0.82 -6.04 -7.43
CA THR A 192 -0.60 -5.51 -8.79
C THR A 192 0.02 -4.12 -8.76
N ILE A 193 -0.49 -3.22 -7.91
CA ILE A 193 0.04 -1.86 -7.75
C ILE A 193 1.49 -1.92 -7.27
N SER A 194 1.77 -2.73 -6.23
CA SER A 194 3.11 -2.92 -5.67
C SER A 194 4.12 -3.41 -6.70
N HIS A 195 3.73 -4.38 -7.53
CA HIS A 195 4.57 -4.85 -8.61
C HIS A 195 4.89 -3.74 -9.63
N LEU A 196 3.88 -2.97 -10.04
CA LEU A 196 4.03 -1.93 -11.08
C LEU A 196 4.88 -0.76 -10.60
N ILE A 197 4.69 -0.28 -9.37
CA ILE A 197 5.50 0.82 -8.85
C ILE A 197 6.97 0.42 -8.65
N GLY A 198 7.22 -0.83 -8.23
CA GLY A 198 8.57 -1.38 -8.11
C GLY A 198 9.25 -1.49 -9.47
N PHE A 199 8.51 -1.95 -10.48
CA PHE A 199 8.98 -1.97 -11.87
C PHE A 199 9.34 -0.57 -12.39
N LEU A 200 8.53 0.43 -12.05
CA LEU A 200 8.70 1.84 -12.44
C LEU A 200 9.75 2.60 -11.62
N ARG A 201 10.31 1.99 -10.57
CA ARG A 201 11.25 2.59 -9.61
C ARG A 201 10.70 3.84 -8.93
N VAL A 202 9.44 3.79 -8.54
CA VAL A 202 8.73 4.86 -7.81
C VAL A 202 8.17 4.34 -6.48
N GLY A 203 8.96 3.52 -5.78
CA GLY A 203 8.58 2.90 -4.49
C GLY A 203 8.16 3.91 -3.42
N TRP A 204 8.75 5.11 -3.46
CA TRP A 204 8.39 6.23 -2.60
C TRP A 204 6.89 6.59 -2.63
N MET A 205 6.15 6.21 -3.69
CA MET A 205 4.70 6.42 -3.79
C MET A 205 3.87 5.51 -2.84
N PHE A 206 4.52 4.69 -2.02
CA PHE A 206 3.85 3.96 -0.93
C PHE A 206 4.20 4.48 0.46
N SER A 207 5.02 5.52 0.57
CA SER A 207 5.56 5.99 1.84
C SER A 207 4.97 7.35 2.20
N ILE A 208 4.58 7.54 3.46
CA ILE A 208 4.22 8.85 4.01
C ILE A 208 5.48 9.69 4.19
#